data_AF-A0A918AC23-F1
#
_entry.id   AF-A0A918AC23-F1
#
_cell.length_a   1.000
_cell.length_b   1.000
_cell.length_c   1.000
_cell.angle_alpha   90.00
_cell.angle_beta   90.00
_cell.angle_gamma   90.00
#
_symmetry.space_group_name_H-M   'P 1'
#
loop_
_entity.id
_entity.type
_entity.pdbx_description
1 polymer ?
#
loop_
_entity_poly.entity_id
_entity_poly.type
_entity_poly.pdbx_seq_one_letter_code
_entity_poly.pdbx_strand_id
1 'polypeptide(L)'
;MRAHPGPVLADPGYQGAGHGIRMPFKQPTGGYDLSPDNRTHNTLQRALRSLGERGFALITARWTALQQTTLSPSRLGDLVRAALVLVHFEHHRIN
;
A
#
# COMPACT_ATOMS: atom_id res chain seq x y z
N MET A 1 -24.32 0.47 -9.74
CA MET A 1 -22.97 -0.12 -9.92
C MET A 1 -22.43 -0.52 -8.56
N ARG A 2 -22.24 -1.82 -8.29
CA ARG A 2 -21.49 -2.28 -7.10
C ARG A 2 -20.01 -2.22 -7.45
N ALA A 3 -19.23 -1.42 -6.72
CA ALA A 3 -17.79 -1.49 -6.81
C ALA A 3 -17.37 -2.86 -6.24
N HIS A 4 -16.95 -3.78 -7.10
CA HIS A 4 -16.19 -4.93 -6.64
C HIS A 4 -14.86 -4.39 -6.12
N PRO A 5 -14.40 -4.79 -4.91
CA PRO A 5 -13.13 -4.34 -4.40
C PRO A 5 -12.04 -4.65 -5.43
N GLY A 6 -11.25 -3.62 -5.76
CA GLY A 6 -10.13 -3.78 -6.67
C GLY A 6 -9.16 -4.85 -6.13
N PRO A 7 -8.36 -5.48 -7.01
CA PRO A 7 -7.43 -6.51 -6.60
C PRO A 7 -6.44 -5.99 -5.54
N VAL A 8 -6.18 -6.80 -4.52
CA VAL A 8 -5.23 -6.46 -3.46
C VAL A 8 -3.82 -6.61 -4.04
N LEU A 9 -3.04 -5.52 -4.03
CA LEU A 9 -1.64 -5.54 -4.44
C LEU A 9 -0.81 -6.02 -3.25
N ALA A 10 -0.13 -7.17 -3.38
CA ALA A 10 0.66 -7.73 -2.29
C ALA A 10 2.14 -7.91 -2.67
N ASP A 11 2.97 -8.01 -1.64
CA ASP A 11 4.42 -8.20 -1.74
C ASP A 11 4.75 -9.62 -2.22
N PRO A 12 5.79 -9.85 -3.06
CA PRO A 12 6.18 -11.16 -3.60
C PRO A 12 6.36 -12.31 -2.59
N GLY A 13 6.45 -12.02 -1.28
CA GLY A 13 6.38 -13.02 -0.20
C GLY A 13 5.01 -13.71 -0.03
N TYR A 14 3.92 -13.09 -0.50
CA TYR A 14 2.56 -13.66 -0.49
C TYR A 14 2.22 -14.48 -1.74
N GLN A 15 3.25 -15.03 -2.41
CA GLN A 15 3.05 -15.83 -3.60
C GLN A 15 2.17 -17.05 -3.28
N GLY A 16 1.07 -17.20 -4.01
CA GLY A 16 0.10 -18.28 -3.78
C GLY A 16 -1.06 -17.94 -2.84
N ALA A 17 -1.21 -16.68 -2.39
CA ALA A 17 -2.26 -16.27 -1.45
C ALA A 17 -3.71 -16.29 -1.98
N GLY A 18 -3.96 -16.80 -3.19
CA GLY A 18 -5.30 -17.05 -3.73
C GLY A 18 -5.81 -16.02 -4.74
N HIS A 19 -7.05 -16.23 -5.20
CA HIS A 19 -7.69 -15.40 -6.23
C HIS A 19 -7.95 -13.97 -5.72
N GLY A 20 -7.65 -12.97 -6.56
CA GLY A 20 -7.88 -11.55 -6.26
C GLY A 20 -6.68 -10.80 -5.70
N ILE A 21 -5.57 -11.48 -5.43
CA ILE A 21 -4.31 -10.87 -5.00
C ILE A 21 -3.36 -10.78 -6.20
N ARG A 22 -2.96 -9.56 -6.54
CA ARG A 22 -1.98 -9.29 -7.61
C ARG A 22 -0.59 -9.14 -7.00
N MET A 23 0.35 -9.87 -7.58
CA MET A 23 1.71 -10.05 -7.09
C MET A 23 2.68 -9.66 -8.20
N PRO A 24 3.82 -9.02 -7.89
CA PRO A 24 4.80 -8.77 -8.91
C PRO A 24 5.46 -10.07 -9.35
N PHE A 25 5.79 -10.15 -10.63
CA PHE A 25 6.55 -11.25 -11.19
C PHE A 25 7.99 -11.21 -10.65
N LYS A 26 8.45 -12.32 -10.08
CA LYS A 26 9.83 -12.48 -9.60
C LYS A 26 10.78 -12.60 -10.78
N GLN A 27 12.00 -12.09 -10.62
CA GLN A 27 13.06 -12.29 -11.61
C GLN A 27 13.31 -13.81 -11.79
N PRO A 28 13.43 -14.31 -13.03
CA PRO A 28 13.76 -15.71 -13.28
C PRO A 28 15.12 -16.09 -12.67
N THR A 29 15.20 -17.28 -12.09
CA THR A 29 16.48 -17.88 -11.70
C THR A 29 17.27 -18.21 -12.96
N GLY A 30 18.45 -17.62 -13.12
CA GLY A 30 19.28 -17.78 -14.33
C GLY A 30 19.67 -16.47 -15.03
N GLY A 31 19.28 -15.32 -14.49
CA GLY A 31 19.74 -14.00 -14.99
C GLY A 31 19.01 -13.51 -16.23
N TYR A 32 18.00 -14.24 -16.71
CA TYR A 32 17.14 -13.78 -17.79
C TYR A 32 16.26 -12.61 -17.35
N ASP A 33 16.00 -11.70 -18.28
CA ASP A 33 15.09 -10.58 -18.06
C ASP A 33 13.63 -11.01 -18.04
N LEU A 34 12.83 -10.30 -17.25
CA LEU A 34 11.38 -10.39 -17.32
C LEU A 34 10.87 -9.92 -18.69
N SER A 35 9.82 -10.57 -19.18
CA SER A 35 9.13 -10.12 -20.38
C SER A 35 8.70 -8.65 -20.26
N PRO A 36 8.64 -7.89 -21.36
CA PRO A 36 8.19 -6.49 -21.35
C PRO A 36 6.84 -6.29 -20.63
N ASP A 37 5.90 -7.22 -20.80
CA ASP A 37 4.59 -7.17 -20.15
C ASP A 37 4.70 -7.35 -18.62
N ASN A 38 5.51 -8.30 -18.17
CA ASN A 38 5.73 -8.54 -16.74
C ASN A 38 6.47 -7.37 -16.08
N ARG A 39 7.41 -6.74 -16.79
CA ARG A 39 8.06 -5.50 -16.33
C ARG A 39 7.07 -4.36 -16.23
N THR A 40 6.21 -4.19 -17.24
CA THR A 40 5.15 -3.16 -17.24
C THR A 40 4.19 -3.36 -16.08
N HIS A 41 3.74 -4.61 -15.85
CA HIS A 41 2.91 -4.98 -14.70
C HIS A 41 3.55 -4.60 -13.37
N ASN A 42 4.82 -5.01 -13.17
CA ASN A 42 5.56 -4.71 -11.94
C ASN A 42 5.74 -3.21 -11.73
N THR A 43 6.00 -2.44 -12.80
CA THR A 43 6.13 -0.98 -12.74
C THR A 43 4.83 -0.32 -12.31
N LEU A 44 3.70 -0.70 -12.92
CA LEU A 44 2.39 -0.18 -12.55
C LEU A 44 2.02 -0.53 -11.10
N GLN A 45 2.27 -1.77 -10.67
CA GLN A 45 2.04 -2.19 -9.30
C GLN A 45 2.90 -1.40 -8.30
N ARG A 46 4.20 -1.20 -8.59
CA ARG A 46 5.09 -0.39 -7.74
C ARG A 46 4.66 1.07 -7.67
N ALA A 47 4.20 1.65 -8.76
CA ALA A 47 3.70 3.02 -8.79
C ALA A 47 2.47 3.18 -7.87
N LEU A 48 1.52 2.23 -7.94
CA LEU A 48 0.34 2.23 -7.06
C LEU A 48 0.72 2.05 -5.58
N ARG A 49 1.66 1.13 -5.28
CA ARG A 49 2.15 0.90 -3.90
C ARG A 49 2.84 2.15 -3.34
N SER A 50 3.67 2.80 -4.17
CA SER A 50 4.42 4.00 -3.80
C SER A 50 3.52 5.14 -3.33
N LEU A 51 2.33 5.32 -3.92
CA LEU A 51 1.35 6.31 -3.45
C LEU A 51 0.88 6.02 -2.03
N GLY A 52 0.56 4.75 -1.72
CA GLY A 52 0.15 4.31 -0.39
C GLY A 52 1.27 4.44 0.64
N GLU A 53 2.48 3.99 0.30
CA GLU A 53 3.67 4.10 1.16
C GLU A 53 4.00 5.56 1.46
N ARG A 54 3.93 6.44 0.45
CA ARG A 54 4.15 7.88 0.64
C ARG A 54 3.10 8.47 1.55
N GLY A 55 1.82 8.13 1.36
CA GLY A 55 0.74 8.57 2.26
C GLY A 55 0.99 8.13 3.70
N PHE A 56 1.37 6.87 3.89
CA PHE A 56 1.72 6.33 5.20
C PHE A 56 2.93 7.03 5.83
N ALA A 57 4.00 7.28 5.05
CA ALA A 57 5.18 7.99 5.50
C ALA A 57 4.87 9.43 5.92
N LEU A 58 4.03 10.15 5.17
CA LEU A 58 3.63 11.53 5.51
C LEU A 58 2.88 11.58 6.84
N ILE A 59 1.92 10.68 7.04
CA ILE A 59 1.13 10.63 8.28
C ILE A 59 2.03 10.24 9.45
N THR A 60 2.83 9.18 9.31
CA THR A 60 3.68 8.70 10.40
C THR A 60 4.84 9.64 10.73
N ALA A 61 5.37 10.40 9.76
CA ALA A 61 6.37 11.44 10.03
C ALA A 61 5.78 12.64 10.77
N ARG A 62 4.51 12.97 10.51
CA ARG A 62 3.79 14.09 11.15
C ARG A 62 3.38 13.79 12.59
N TRP A 63 3.09 12.53 12.90
CA TRP A 63 2.54 12.10 14.19
C TRP A 63 3.49 11.09 14.85
N THR A 64 4.37 11.56 15.74
CA THR A 64 5.33 10.72 16.49
C THR A 64 4.65 9.57 17.24
N ALA A 65 3.41 9.77 17.70
CA ALA A 65 2.59 8.73 18.34
C ALA A 65 2.37 7.49 17.45
N LEU A 66 2.41 7.64 16.12
CA LEU A 66 2.30 6.52 15.18
C LEU A 66 3.63 5.79 14.94
N GLN A 67 4.77 6.42 15.22
CA GLN A 67 6.09 5.79 15.08
C GLN A 67 6.43 4.87 16.26
N GLN A 68 5.90 5.16 17.45
CA GLN A 68 6.29 4.51 18.71
C GLN A 68 5.11 3.81 19.41
N THR A 69 4.18 3.24 18.63
CA THR A 69 2.98 2.62 19.18
C THR A 69 3.12 1.11 19.35
N THR A 70 2.69 0.60 20.51
CA THR A 70 2.52 -0.83 20.80
C THR A 70 1.06 -1.27 20.73
N LEU A 71 0.19 -0.44 20.13
CA LEU A 71 -1.23 -0.72 20.01
C LEU A 71 -1.48 -1.95 19.12
N SER A 72 -2.51 -2.72 19.49
CA SER A 72 -3.04 -3.78 18.64
C SER A 72 -3.42 -3.24 17.25
N PRO A 73 -3.29 -4.02 16.16
CA PRO A 73 -3.56 -3.57 14.78
C PRO A 73 -4.89 -2.86 14.58
N SER A 74 -5.97 -3.32 15.23
CA SER A 74 -7.29 -2.68 15.14
C SER A 74 -7.29 -1.25 15.71
N ARG A 75 -6.70 -1.06 16.90
CA ARG A 75 -6.58 0.25 17.56
C ARG A 75 -5.62 1.19 16.81
N LEU A 76 -4.57 0.64 16.20
CA LEU A 76 -3.70 1.39 15.31
C LEU A 76 -4.48 1.89 14.10
N GLY A 77 -5.36 1.07 13.53
CA GLY A 77 -6.25 1.46 12.43
C GLY A 77 -7.14 2.66 12.77
N ASP A 78 -7.74 2.67 13.96
CA ASP A 78 -8.54 3.79 14.44
C ASP A 78 -7.70 5.07 14.61
N LEU A 79 -6.51 4.95 15.18
CA LEU A 79 -5.58 6.07 15.35
C LEU A 79 -5.12 6.65 13.99
N VAL A 80 -4.80 5.80 13.03
CA VAL A 80 -4.43 6.22 11.66
C VAL A 80 -5.60 6.89 10.96
N ARG A 81 -6.83 6.41 11.13
CA ARG A 81 -8.04 7.05 10.58
C ARG A 81 -8.24 8.45 11.16
N ALA A 82 -8.10 8.61 12.47
CA ALA A 82 -8.18 9.92 13.12
C ALA A 82 -7.08 10.87 12.61
N ALA A 83 -5.84 10.40 12.54
CA ALA A 83 -4.70 11.16 12.02
C ALA A 83 -4.92 11.59 10.55
N LEU A 84 -5.51 10.74 9.72
CA LEU A 84 -5.84 11.04 8.33
C LEU A 84 -6.90 12.16 8.22
N VAL A 85 -7.93 12.13 9.06
CA VAL A 85 -8.95 13.20 9.12
C VAL A 85 -8.31 14.53 9.49
N LEU A 86 -7.41 14.55 10.49
CA LEU A 86 -6.69 15.75 10.88
C LEU A 86 -5.82 16.30 9.74
N VAL A 87 -5.11 15.45 9.02
CA VAL A 87 -4.32 15.85 7.83
C VAL A 87 -5.23 16.45 6.75
N HIS A 88 -6.40 15.88 6.51
CA HIS A 88 -7.34 16.45 5.55
C HIS A 88 -7.91 17.80 5.98
N PHE A 89 -8.18 18.00 7.27
CA PHE A 89 -8.61 19.28 7.83
C PHE A 89 -7.51 20.34 7.70
N GLU A 90 -6.28 20.03 8.11
CA GLU A 90 -5.11 20.94 8.00
C GLU A 90 -4.87 21.41 6.55
N HIS A 91 -5.13 20.55 5.56
CA HIS A 91 -4.98 20.88 4.14
C HIS A 91 -6.27 21.41 3.47
N HIS A 92 -7.31 21.73 4.24
CA HIS A 92 -8.61 22.22 3.73
C HIS A 92 -9.25 21.30 2.67
N ARG A 93 -9.04 19.99 2.81
CA ARG A 93 -9.60 18.96 1.91
C ARG A 93 -10.98 18.49 2.34
N ILE A 94 -11.34 18.75 3.60
CA ILE A 94 -12.66 18.52 4.20
C ILE A 94 -12.98 19.75 5.06
N ASN A 95 -14.26 20.15 5.08
CA ASN A 95 -14.79 21.32 5.80
C ASN A 95 -15.84 20.85 6.79
#